data_AF-A0A7Y1TER5-F1
#
_entry.id   AF-A0A7Y1TER5-F1
#
_cell.length_a   1.000
_cell.length_b   1.000
_cell.length_c   1.000
_cell.angle_alpha   90.00
_cell.angle_beta   90.00
_cell.angle_gamma   90.00
#
_symmetry.space_group_name_H-M   'P 1'
#
loop_
_entity.id
_entity.type
_entity.pdbx_description
1 polymer ?
#
loop_
_entity_poly.entity_id
_entity_poly.type
_entity_poly.pdbx_seq_one_letter_code
_entity_poly.pdbx_strand_id
1 'polypeptide(L)'
;MLPVENEFFDVVIVGAGLSGIGAACHLQRECPNKSFVILEGRDAMGGTWDLFRYPGIRSDSDMHTLGYKFKPWRESKAIADGPSILNYIHETAADYDVDRHIRYRHRVVKAGWSSDDRVWTLQVQQTDTNEISRIRCGLVLMCAGYYRYESGYTPVFEGRKRFRGEIVHPQRWPEDLDYRGKKVLVIGSGATAVTLVPAMAEQAGHVTMLQRSPSYVVSWPDEDKIANFLRKVLPEKVAYAITRWKNITMQQWTYRRTRTSPDKVKRQLLEWVQKELGEDYDVETHFTPDYNPWDQRLCLVANGDLFEAIRKGAVSVVTDQIESFTESGVRLESGKELTADIIITATGLDLLVLGGVEFAVDGKLVDFSKTYSYKGVMYSGVPNLVSTFGYINASWTLRADLTAEYFCRLVKHLDSNEFQSCTPRLRPEDEAMEPRPWITAFTPGYIQRSIDLMPRQGDHAPW
;
A
#
# COMPACT_ATOMS: atom_id res chain seq x y z
N MET A 1 14.28 35.90 3.88
CA MET A 1 13.60 35.06 4.89
C MET A 1 12.32 34.55 4.25
N LEU A 2 12.11 33.24 4.17
CA LEU A 2 10.83 32.68 3.72
C LEU A 2 9.72 33.22 4.65
N PRO A 3 8.53 33.58 4.14
CA PRO A 3 7.43 34.02 4.99
C PRO A 3 7.13 32.91 5.99
N VAL A 4 7.32 33.23 7.28
CA VAL A 4 6.92 32.34 8.36
C VAL A 4 5.42 32.57 8.50
N GLU A 5 4.61 31.65 7.98
CA GLU A 5 3.27 31.50 8.53
C GLU A 5 3.47 31.13 10.00
N ASN A 6 3.03 32.01 10.92
CA ASN A 6 3.09 31.82 12.36
C ASN A 6 2.07 30.75 12.82
N GLU A 7 1.89 29.70 12.02
CA GLU A 7 0.93 28.65 12.29
C GLU A 7 1.59 27.54 13.12
N PHE A 8 0.92 27.25 14.24
CA PHE A 8 1.28 26.17 15.14
C PHE A 8 0.11 25.21 15.28
N PHE A 9 0.39 23.91 15.17
CA PHE A 9 -0.57 22.85 15.44
C PHE A 9 0.00 21.90 16.50
N ASP A 10 -0.86 21.30 17.32
CA ASP A 10 -0.40 20.23 18.22
C ASP A 10 0.11 19.03 17.42
N VAL A 11 -0.62 18.68 16.35
CA VAL A 11 -0.32 17.52 15.50
C VAL A 11 -0.37 17.92 14.02
N VAL A 12 0.65 17.55 13.25
CA VAL A 12 0.56 17.51 11.79
C VAL A 12 0.48 16.07 11.32
N ILE A 13 -0.55 15.76 10.54
CA ILE A 13 -0.70 14.48 9.85
C ILE A 13 -0.25 14.68 8.40
N VAL A 14 0.65 13.83 7.90
CA VAL A 14 1.15 13.93 6.52
C VAL A 14 0.52 12.84 5.67
N GLY A 15 -0.29 13.23 4.69
CA GLY A 15 -1.02 12.36 3.76
C GLY A 15 -2.50 12.22 4.09
N ALA A 16 -3.38 12.44 3.11
CA ALA A 16 -4.84 12.30 3.21
C ALA A 16 -5.35 11.00 2.55
N GLY A 17 -4.56 9.93 2.63
CA GLY A 17 -4.99 8.58 2.27
C GLY A 17 -5.77 7.88 3.39
N LEU A 18 -6.07 6.60 3.19
CA LEU A 18 -6.81 5.76 4.15
C LEU A 18 -6.23 5.84 5.58
N SER A 19 -4.90 5.86 5.75
CA SER A 19 -4.27 6.01 7.06
C SER A 19 -4.46 7.39 7.69
N GLY A 20 -4.33 8.47 6.91
CA GLY A 20 -4.40 9.84 7.44
C GLY A 20 -5.81 10.23 7.85
N ILE A 21 -6.80 9.87 7.03
CA ILE A 21 -8.21 10.08 7.36
C ILE A 21 -8.60 9.29 8.62
N GLY A 22 -8.19 8.02 8.70
CA GLY A 22 -8.43 7.19 9.89
C GLY A 22 -7.79 7.79 11.14
N ALA A 23 -6.52 8.21 11.04
CA ALA A 23 -5.80 8.84 12.13
C ALA A 23 -6.46 10.13 12.63
N ALA A 24 -6.92 10.99 11.72
CA ALA A 24 -7.62 12.22 12.07
C ALA A 24 -8.96 11.96 12.77
N CYS A 25 -9.74 10.97 12.29
CA CYS A 25 -10.97 10.54 12.96
C CYS A 25 -10.69 10.05 14.39
N HIS A 26 -9.62 9.26 14.58
CA HIS A 26 -9.18 8.84 15.92
C HIS A 26 -8.80 10.04 16.78
N LEU A 27 -8.04 10.99 16.24
CA LEU A 27 -7.58 12.16 16.99
C LEU A 27 -8.75 13.04 17.43
N GLN A 28 -9.72 13.34 16.56
CA GLN A 28 -10.92 14.12 16.93
C GLN A 28 -11.76 13.42 18.00
N ARG A 29 -11.94 12.10 17.89
CA ARG A 29 -12.75 11.33 18.85
C ARG A 29 -12.08 11.17 20.20
N GLU A 30 -10.76 10.99 20.20
CA GLU A 30 -10.01 10.58 21.40
C GLU A 30 -9.26 11.72 22.06
N CYS A 31 -8.81 12.71 21.29
CA CYS A 31 -8.03 13.86 21.73
C CYS A 31 -8.67 15.17 21.21
N PRO A 32 -9.96 15.46 21.51
CA PRO A 32 -10.72 16.56 20.91
C PRO A 32 -10.15 17.97 21.17
N ASN A 33 -9.27 18.10 22.17
CA ASN A 33 -8.64 19.37 22.53
C ASN A 33 -7.36 19.66 21.72
N LYS A 34 -6.93 18.75 20.84
CA LYS A 34 -5.72 18.93 20.03
C LYS A 34 -6.05 19.54 18.68
N SER A 35 -5.37 20.64 18.38
CA SER A 35 -5.36 21.23 17.05
C SER A 35 -4.56 20.35 16.10
N PHE A 36 -5.09 20.12 14.89
CA PHE A 36 -4.36 19.39 13.87
C PHE A 36 -4.68 19.87 12.46
N VAL A 37 -3.76 19.57 11.55
CA VAL A 37 -3.90 19.75 10.10
C VAL A 37 -3.40 18.51 9.38
N ILE A 38 -4.05 18.17 8.27
CA ILE A 38 -3.59 17.13 7.33
C ILE A 38 -2.95 17.82 6.13
N LEU A 39 -1.71 17.51 5.83
CA LEU A 39 -1.00 18.04 4.66
C LEU A 39 -0.94 16.95 3.57
N GLU A 40 -1.61 17.19 2.44
CA GLU A 40 -1.66 16.30 1.28
C GLU A 40 -0.97 16.96 0.08
N GLY A 41 0.03 16.29 -0.48
CA GLY A 41 0.81 16.84 -1.60
C GLY A 41 0.02 16.87 -2.92
N ARG A 42 -1.02 16.05 -3.05
CA ARG A 42 -1.92 16.03 -4.20
C ARG A 42 -3.10 16.97 -4.01
N ASP A 43 -3.85 17.17 -5.08
CA ASP A 43 -5.06 17.98 -5.11
C ASP A 43 -6.34 17.23 -4.70
N ALA A 44 -6.19 15.97 -4.28
CA ALA A 44 -7.29 15.10 -3.87
C ALA A 44 -6.88 14.18 -2.71
N MET A 45 -7.88 13.73 -1.95
CA MET A 45 -7.71 12.72 -0.89
C MET A 45 -7.84 11.30 -1.47
N GLY A 46 -7.58 10.28 -0.64
CA GLY A 46 -7.75 8.87 -1.00
C GLY A 46 -6.45 8.11 -1.19
N GLY A 47 -5.34 8.82 -1.42
CA GLY A 47 -4.00 8.23 -1.54
C GLY A 47 -3.93 7.22 -2.69
N THR A 48 -3.75 5.94 -2.36
CA THR A 48 -3.67 4.84 -3.35
C THR A 48 -4.91 4.80 -4.26
N TRP A 49 -6.09 5.01 -3.68
CA TRP A 49 -7.37 4.82 -4.36
C TRP A 49 -7.75 5.97 -5.29
N ASP A 50 -7.11 7.13 -5.14
CA ASP A 50 -7.15 8.23 -6.13
C ASP A 50 -5.93 8.22 -7.07
N LEU A 51 -4.80 7.61 -6.67
CA LEU A 51 -3.59 7.52 -7.50
C LEU A 51 -3.78 6.64 -8.72
N PHE A 52 -4.22 5.42 -8.46
CA PHE A 52 -4.29 4.39 -9.49
C PHE A 52 -5.67 4.44 -10.13
N ARG A 53 -5.68 4.73 -11.44
CA ARG A 53 -6.90 4.90 -12.24
C ARG A 53 -7.05 3.85 -13.35
N TYR A 54 -6.24 2.81 -13.31
CA TYR A 54 -6.29 1.72 -14.29
C TYR A 54 -7.56 0.86 -14.10
N PRO A 55 -8.09 0.24 -15.17
CA PRO A 55 -9.33 -0.53 -15.10
C PRO A 55 -9.13 -1.79 -14.23
N GLY A 56 -10.17 -2.13 -13.46
CA GLY A 56 -10.15 -3.31 -12.60
C GLY A 56 -9.46 -3.13 -11.25
N ILE A 57 -8.93 -1.94 -10.93
CA ILE A 57 -8.36 -1.66 -9.61
C ILE A 57 -9.35 -2.03 -8.50
N ARG A 58 -8.88 -2.86 -7.56
CA ARG A 58 -9.65 -3.36 -6.43
C ARG A 58 -8.74 -3.77 -5.28
N SER A 59 -9.31 -3.89 -4.09
CA SER A 59 -8.61 -4.45 -2.94
C SER A 59 -8.37 -5.94 -3.10
N ASP A 60 -7.29 -6.45 -2.49
CA ASP A 60 -7.07 -7.90 -2.26
C ASP A 60 -7.53 -8.35 -0.86
N SER A 61 -8.01 -7.40 -0.07
CA SER A 61 -8.48 -7.55 1.30
C SER A 61 -9.96 -7.24 1.38
N ASP A 62 -10.69 -7.93 2.24
CA ASP A 62 -12.11 -7.66 2.45
C ASP A 62 -12.32 -6.33 3.18
N MET A 63 -13.34 -5.56 2.79
CA MET A 63 -13.66 -4.27 3.40
C MET A 63 -14.14 -4.38 4.84
N HIS A 64 -14.47 -5.58 5.35
CA HIS A 64 -14.74 -5.75 6.78
C HIS A 64 -13.45 -5.74 7.62
N THR A 65 -12.29 -6.00 7.02
CA THR A 65 -10.98 -5.88 7.66
C THR A 65 -10.17 -4.67 7.18
N LEU A 66 -10.34 -4.26 5.91
CA LEU A 66 -9.73 -3.05 5.34
C LEU A 66 -10.50 -1.77 5.70
N GLY A 67 -11.81 -1.83 5.93
CA GLY A 67 -12.57 -0.69 6.48
C GLY A 67 -12.13 -0.36 7.91
N TYR A 68 -12.40 0.87 8.34
CA TYR A 68 -12.13 1.31 9.70
C TYR A 68 -12.98 0.56 10.71
N LYS A 69 -12.42 0.33 11.91
CA LYS A 69 -13.16 -0.29 13.03
C LYS A 69 -14.40 0.51 13.44
N PHE A 70 -14.37 1.84 13.31
CA PHE A 70 -15.42 2.75 13.74
C PHE A 70 -16.44 3.14 12.65
N LYS A 71 -16.20 2.77 11.39
CA LYS A 71 -17.08 3.07 10.25
C LYS A 71 -17.34 1.76 9.48
N PRO A 72 -18.47 1.08 9.75
CA PRO A 72 -18.80 -0.17 9.08
C PRO A 72 -18.86 -0.05 7.55
N TRP A 73 -18.38 -1.06 6.85
CA TRP A 73 -18.59 -1.24 5.42
C TRP A 73 -20.02 -1.73 5.14
N ARG A 74 -20.70 -1.09 4.19
CA ARG A 74 -22.14 -1.27 3.94
C ARG A 74 -22.48 -1.90 2.60
N GLU A 75 -21.54 -2.06 1.68
CA GLU A 75 -21.83 -2.64 0.38
C GLU A 75 -21.78 -4.18 0.42
N SER A 76 -22.41 -4.84 -0.56
CA SER A 76 -22.44 -6.31 -0.61
C SER A 76 -21.09 -6.92 -1.00
N LYS A 77 -20.35 -6.24 -1.88
CA LYS A 77 -19.00 -6.61 -2.30
C LYS A 77 -18.04 -6.28 -1.17
N ALA A 78 -17.45 -7.33 -0.60
CA ALA A 78 -16.41 -7.21 0.41
C ALA A 78 -15.05 -6.96 -0.26
N ILE A 79 -14.81 -7.55 -1.43
CA ILE A 79 -13.68 -7.20 -2.31
C ILE A 79 -14.11 -6.02 -3.18
N ALA A 80 -13.91 -4.82 -2.66
CA ALA A 80 -14.40 -3.59 -3.29
C ALA A 80 -13.43 -3.07 -4.36
N ASP A 81 -14.00 -2.43 -5.39
CA ASP A 81 -13.26 -1.70 -6.41
C ASP A 81 -12.70 -0.37 -5.87
N GLY A 82 -11.75 0.20 -6.62
CA GLY A 82 -11.10 1.45 -6.25
C GLY A 82 -12.09 2.61 -6.02
N PRO A 83 -13.05 2.87 -6.94
CA PRO A 83 -14.05 3.91 -6.75
C PRO A 83 -14.88 3.76 -5.47
N SER A 84 -15.32 2.55 -5.13
CA SER A 84 -16.12 2.32 -3.91
C SER A 84 -15.30 2.56 -2.64
N ILE A 85 -14.01 2.18 -2.65
CA ILE A 85 -13.11 2.46 -1.52
C ILE A 85 -12.79 3.96 -1.41
N LEU A 86 -12.59 4.64 -2.54
CA LEU A 86 -12.40 6.09 -2.58
C LEU A 86 -13.63 6.82 -2.01
N ASN A 87 -14.83 6.43 -2.44
CA ASN A 87 -16.07 6.97 -1.90
C ASN A 87 -16.18 6.73 -0.38
N TYR A 88 -15.84 5.55 0.11
CA TYR A 88 -15.82 5.26 1.55
C TYR A 88 -14.85 6.15 2.33
N ILE A 89 -13.69 6.51 1.76
CA ILE A 89 -12.76 7.47 2.37
C ILE A 89 -13.40 8.87 2.43
N HIS A 90 -14.01 9.33 1.35
CA HIS A 90 -14.72 10.61 1.30
C HIS A 90 -15.87 10.67 2.30
N GLU A 91 -16.72 9.66 2.33
CA GLU A 91 -17.82 9.54 3.30
C GLU A 91 -17.29 9.56 4.72
N THR A 92 -16.20 8.85 5.02
CA THR A 92 -15.62 8.86 6.35
C THR A 92 -15.09 10.24 6.72
N ALA A 93 -14.38 10.90 5.81
CA ALA A 93 -13.87 12.24 6.07
C ALA A 93 -14.99 13.24 6.33
N ALA A 94 -16.11 13.16 5.59
CA ALA A 94 -17.28 14.02 5.78
C ALA A 94 -18.04 13.70 7.08
N ASP A 95 -18.28 12.41 7.38
CA ASP A 95 -19.01 11.97 8.59
C ASP A 95 -18.34 12.44 9.89
N TYR A 96 -17.02 12.58 9.86
CA TYR A 96 -16.21 13.06 10.99
C TYR A 96 -15.75 14.52 10.81
N ASP A 97 -16.14 15.21 9.74
CA ASP A 97 -15.78 16.63 9.52
C ASP A 97 -14.26 16.85 9.54
N VAL A 98 -13.54 15.89 8.94
CA VAL A 98 -12.08 15.84 8.77
C VAL A 98 -11.64 16.55 7.50
N ASP A 99 -12.51 16.60 6.49
CA ASP A 99 -12.28 17.23 5.19
C ASP A 99 -11.80 18.70 5.32
N ARG A 100 -12.41 19.48 6.22
CA ARG A 100 -12.01 20.87 6.49
C ARG A 100 -10.61 21.04 7.10
N HIS A 101 -10.01 19.96 7.60
CA HIS A 101 -8.66 19.98 8.18
C HIS A 101 -7.58 19.62 7.15
N ILE A 102 -7.96 19.32 5.91
CA ILE A 102 -7.02 18.93 4.85
C ILE A 102 -6.57 20.16 4.07
N ARG A 103 -5.25 20.30 3.92
CA ARG A 103 -4.63 21.21 2.97
C ARG A 103 -4.07 20.40 1.81
N TYR A 104 -4.76 20.49 0.68
CA TYR A 104 -4.34 19.90 -0.58
C TYR A 104 -3.21 20.69 -1.21
N ARG A 105 -2.45 20.04 -2.11
CA ARG A 105 -1.27 20.61 -2.77
C ARG A 105 -0.16 21.02 -1.78
N HIS A 106 -0.20 20.59 -0.53
CA HIS A 106 0.78 20.92 0.51
C HIS A 106 1.69 19.72 0.77
N ARG A 107 2.85 19.70 0.11
CA ARG A 107 3.84 18.63 0.24
C ARG A 107 4.87 18.98 1.30
N VAL A 108 4.95 18.20 2.37
CA VAL A 108 6.08 18.31 3.31
C VAL A 108 7.35 17.82 2.60
N VAL A 109 8.40 18.64 2.59
CA VAL A 109 9.70 18.30 1.96
C VAL A 109 10.83 18.19 2.98
N LYS A 110 10.76 18.95 4.07
CA LYS A 110 11.72 18.87 5.19
C LYS A 110 11.02 18.99 6.53
N ALA A 111 11.58 18.37 7.56
CA ALA A 111 11.13 18.48 8.93
C ALA A 111 12.33 18.61 9.87
N GLY A 112 12.46 19.73 10.57
CA GLY A 112 13.54 19.97 11.54
C GLY A 112 13.01 20.03 12.97
N TRP A 113 13.50 19.16 13.85
CA TRP A 113 13.22 19.21 15.28
C TRP A 113 14.20 20.13 16.00
N SER A 114 13.67 20.95 16.91
CA SER A 114 14.42 21.75 17.88
C SER A 114 14.20 21.18 19.28
N SER A 115 15.26 20.69 19.93
CA SER A 115 15.20 20.22 21.32
C SER A 115 15.00 21.35 22.32
N ASP A 116 15.50 22.55 22.01
CA ASP A 116 15.32 23.75 22.84
C ASP A 116 13.84 24.17 22.87
N ASP A 117 13.20 24.22 21.70
CA ASP A 117 11.79 24.61 21.58
C ASP A 117 10.82 23.44 21.78
N ARG A 118 11.31 22.21 21.65
CA ARG A 118 10.55 20.95 21.67
C ARG A 118 9.45 20.90 20.60
N VAL A 119 9.77 21.36 19.40
CA VAL A 119 8.84 21.39 18.26
C VAL A 119 9.50 20.99 16.95
N TRP A 120 8.70 20.47 16.03
CA TRP A 120 9.03 20.33 14.63
C TRP A 120 8.74 21.63 13.87
N THR A 121 9.63 21.98 12.94
CA THR A 121 9.39 22.99 11.89
C THR A 121 9.41 22.29 10.53
N LEU A 122 8.26 22.25 9.89
CA LEU A 122 8.05 21.62 8.60
C LEU A 122 8.22 22.66 7.48
N GLN A 123 8.97 22.32 6.44
CA GLN A 123 8.96 23.06 5.18
C GLN A 123 7.93 22.40 4.26
N VAL A 124 6.95 23.18 3.84
CA VAL A 124 5.82 22.74 3.06
C VAL A 124 5.89 23.42 1.70
N GLN A 125 6.01 22.62 0.65
CA GLN A 125 6.00 23.06 -0.73
C GLN A 125 4.57 22.99 -1.27
N GLN A 126 4.04 24.10 -1.77
CA GLN A 126 2.82 24.11 -2.55
C GLN A 126 3.11 23.52 -3.95
N THR A 127 2.42 22.47 -4.35
CA THR A 127 2.79 21.68 -5.55
C THR A 127 2.37 22.31 -6.88
N ASP A 128 1.49 23.30 -6.86
CA ASP A 128 1.07 24.10 -8.01
C ASP A 128 1.94 25.35 -8.22
N THR A 129 2.39 26.02 -7.16
CA THR A 129 3.18 27.26 -7.24
C THR A 129 4.69 27.05 -7.00
N ASN A 130 5.08 25.92 -6.39
CA ASN A 130 6.40 25.66 -5.82
C ASN A 130 6.81 26.61 -4.68
N GLU A 131 5.88 27.40 -4.14
CA GLU A 131 6.15 28.24 -2.97
C GLU A 131 6.43 27.37 -1.74
N ILE A 132 7.34 27.83 -0.90
CA ILE A 132 7.71 27.14 0.35
C ILE A 132 7.24 27.98 1.53
N SER A 133 6.33 27.41 2.33
CA SER A 133 5.93 27.94 3.63
C SER A 133 6.49 27.07 4.76
N ARG A 134 6.31 27.54 6.00
CA ARG A 134 6.73 26.84 7.21
C ARG A 134 5.55 26.65 8.15
N ILE A 135 5.42 25.45 8.68
CA ILE A 135 4.43 25.11 9.71
C ILE A 135 5.16 24.53 10.91
N ARG A 136 4.80 24.97 12.13
CA ARG A 136 5.37 24.41 13.37
C ARG A 136 4.38 23.45 14.02
N CYS A 137 4.88 22.38 14.63
CA CYS A 137 4.02 21.49 15.40
C CYS A 137 4.72 20.74 16.53
N GLY A 138 3.95 20.26 17.49
CA GLY A 138 4.48 19.43 18.58
C GLY A 138 4.80 18.00 18.14
N LEU A 139 3.87 17.38 17.40
CA LEU A 139 3.94 15.99 16.96
C LEU A 139 3.73 15.87 15.45
N VAL A 140 4.36 14.85 14.85
CA VAL A 140 4.16 14.48 13.45
C VAL A 140 3.67 13.04 13.37
N LEU A 141 2.56 12.84 12.67
CA LEU A 141 2.02 11.53 12.33
C LEU A 141 2.13 11.30 10.81
N MET A 142 3.09 10.47 10.41
CA MET A 142 3.36 10.17 9.01
C MET A 142 2.40 9.11 8.50
N CYS A 143 1.51 9.51 7.58
CA CYS A 143 0.53 8.68 6.89
C CYS A 143 0.70 8.74 5.36
N ALA A 144 1.90 9.09 4.88
CA ALA A 144 2.22 9.33 3.47
C ALA A 144 2.25 8.06 2.59
N GLY A 145 1.95 6.89 3.16
CA GLY A 145 2.16 5.61 2.50
C GLY A 145 3.63 5.19 2.49
N TYR A 146 3.97 4.20 1.66
CA TYR A 146 5.30 3.59 1.63
C TYR A 146 5.99 3.64 0.27
N TYR A 147 5.38 4.28 -0.73
CA TYR A 147 5.89 4.30 -2.09
C TYR A 147 5.77 5.69 -2.70
N ARG A 148 6.61 5.94 -3.70
CA ARG A 148 6.66 7.18 -4.45
C ARG A 148 5.41 7.37 -5.30
N TYR A 149 4.75 8.52 -5.21
CA TYR A 149 3.54 8.82 -6.01
C TYR A 149 3.88 9.36 -7.39
N GLU A 150 5.04 10.02 -7.56
CA GLU A 150 5.46 10.61 -8.82
C GLU A 150 5.75 9.56 -9.89
N SER A 151 6.32 8.42 -9.52
CA SER A 151 6.69 7.36 -10.46
C SER A 151 6.68 6.00 -9.80
N GLY A 152 6.32 4.98 -10.58
CA GLY A 152 6.51 3.58 -10.20
C GLY A 152 7.84 3.02 -10.72
N TYR A 153 8.17 1.81 -10.28
CA TYR A 153 9.43 1.18 -10.64
C TYR A 153 9.45 0.84 -12.13
N THR A 154 10.35 1.47 -12.85
CA THR A 154 10.51 1.28 -14.29
C THR A 154 11.89 0.70 -14.57
N PRO A 155 12.03 -0.63 -14.72
CA PRO A 155 13.32 -1.22 -15.05
C PRO A 155 13.79 -0.72 -16.43
N VAL A 156 15.11 -0.79 -16.64
CA VAL A 156 15.67 -0.52 -17.96
C VAL A 156 15.24 -1.65 -18.89
N PHE A 157 14.60 -1.28 -19.99
CA PHE A 157 14.23 -2.20 -21.06
C PHE A 157 15.05 -1.84 -22.30
N GLU A 158 15.91 -2.75 -22.74
CA GLU A 158 16.70 -2.56 -23.95
C GLU A 158 15.79 -2.36 -25.16
N GLY A 159 16.15 -1.42 -26.04
CA GLY A 159 15.36 -1.12 -27.23
C GLY A 159 14.01 -0.44 -26.98
N ARG A 160 13.65 -0.04 -25.75
CA ARG A 160 12.34 0.56 -25.41
C ARG A 160 11.91 1.70 -26.34
N LYS A 161 12.86 2.53 -26.79
CA LYS A 161 12.61 3.67 -27.69
C LYS A 161 12.22 3.26 -29.12
N ARG A 162 12.42 2.00 -29.51
CA ARG A 162 12.09 1.47 -30.84
C ARG A 162 10.63 1.09 -30.99
N PHE A 163 9.97 0.74 -29.88
CA PHE A 163 8.59 0.30 -29.90
C PHE A 163 7.68 1.42 -30.44
N ARG A 164 6.90 1.10 -31.47
CA ARG A 164 6.07 2.07 -32.17
C ARG A 164 4.68 2.26 -31.56
N GLY A 165 4.27 1.33 -30.70
CA GLY A 165 3.02 1.40 -29.96
C GLY A 165 3.13 2.24 -28.69
N GLU A 166 2.09 2.19 -27.87
CA GLU A 166 2.02 2.96 -26.63
C GLU A 166 2.57 2.19 -25.43
N ILE A 167 3.34 2.85 -24.56
CA ILE A 167 3.84 2.26 -23.32
C ILE A 167 3.22 2.99 -22.13
N VAL A 168 2.40 2.29 -21.35
CA VAL A 168 1.68 2.86 -20.22
C VAL A 168 2.15 2.22 -18.92
N HIS A 169 2.36 3.03 -17.89
CA HIS A 169 2.62 2.53 -16.54
C HIS A 169 1.34 2.68 -15.71
N PRO A 170 0.86 1.65 -14.97
CA PRO A 170 -0.42 1.70 -14.24
C PRO A 170 -0.58 2.87 -13.26
N GLN A 171 0.53 3.35 -12.68
CA GLN A 171 0.55 4.53 -11.79
C GLN A 171 0.25 5.87 -12.49
N ARG A 172 0.37 5.93 -13.81
CA ARG A 172 0.06 7.12 -14.64
C ARG A 172 -0.82 6.68 -15.80
N TRP A 173 -2.02 6.21 -15.46
CA TRP A 173 -2.98 5.71 -16.43
C TRP A 173 -3.63 6.88 -17.21
N PRO A 174 -3.56 6.90 -18.56
CA PRO A 174 -4.26 7.90 -19.36
C PRO A 174 -5.77 7.70 -19.30
N GLU A 175 -6.53 8.79 -19.16
CA GLU A 175 -8.00 8.74 -19.06
C GLU A 175 -8.67 8.32 -20.38
N ASP A 176 -8.02 8.57 -21.51
CA ASP A 176 -8.52 8.37 -22.87
C ASP A 176 -7.84 7.18 -23.59
N LEU A 177 -7.16 6.29 -22.86
CA LEU A 177 -6.50 5.12 -23.45
C LEU A 177 -7.53 4.16 -24.08
N ASP A 178 -7.63 4.16 -25.41
CA ASP A 178 -8.47 3.21 -26.15
C ASP A 178 -7.70 1.94 -26.54
N TYR A 179 -8.01 0.84 -25.85
CA TYR A 179 -7.43 -0.48 -26.12
C TYR A 179 -8.41 -1.45 -26.79
N ARG A 180 -9.57 -0.99 -27.26
CA ARG A 180 -10.58 -1.86 -27.89
C ARG A 180 -10.04 -2.57 -29.12
N GLY A 181 -10.18 -3.89 -29.16
CA GLY A 181 -9.71 -4.73 -30.28
C GLY A 181 -8.19 -4.79 -30.46
N LYS A 182 -7.40 -4.13 -29.61
CA LYS A 182 -5.92 -4.10 -29.70
C LYS A 182 -5.29 -5.31 -29.02
N LYS A 183 -4.06 -5.63 -29.41
CA LYS A 183 -3.18 -6.57 -28.70
C LYS A 183 -2.46 -5.83 -27.58
N VAL A 184 -2.70 -6.24 -26.34
CA VAL A 184 -2.10 -5.63 -25.16
C VAL A 184 -1.13 -6.61 -24.52
N LEU A 185 0.10 -6.17 -24.23
CA LEU A 185 1.07 -6.91 -23.45
C LEU A 185 1.19 -6.28 -22.06
N VAL A 186 0.86 -7.02 -21.01
CA VAL A 186 1.02 -6.59 -19.61
C VAL A 186 2.27 -7.25 -19.04
N ILE A 187 3.28 -6.46 -18.69
CA ILE A 187 4.54 -6.93 -18.10
C ILE A 187 4.42 -6.88 -16.57
N GLY A 188 4.32 -8.05 -15.94
CA GLY A 188 4.20 -8.23 -14.49
C GLY A 188 3.13 -9.27 -14.13
N SER A 189 3.26 -9.85 -12.94
CA SER A 189 2.34 -10.87 -12.39
C SER A 189 1.85 -10.55 -10.98
N GLY A 190 2.15 -9.35 -10.47
CA GLY A 190 1.70 -8.92 -9.14
C GLY A 190 0.22 -8.52 -9.12
N ALA A 191 -0.24 -8.04 -7.96
CA ALA A 191 -1.63 -7.65 -7.73
C ALA A 191 -2.19 -6.68 -8.80
N THR A 192 -1.37 -5.73 -9.26
CA THR A 192 -1.75 -4.82 -10.35
C THR A 192 -2.09 -5.57 -11.64
N ALA A 193 -1.26 -6.53 -12.06
CA ALA A 193 -1.50 -7.27 -13.29
C ALA A 193 -2.72 -8.20 -13.17
N VAL A 194 -2.86 -8.88 -12.03
CA VAL A 194 -3.96 -9.84 -11.78
C VAL A 194 -5.34 -9.18 -11.80
N THR A 195 -5.42 -7.90 -11.47
CA THR A 195 -6.67 -7.12 -11.52
C THR A 195 -6.87 -6.42 -12.86
N LEU A 196 -5.79 -5.91 -13.45
CA LEU A 196 -5.80 -5.18 -14.72
C LEU A 196 -6.09 -6.09 -15.93
N VAL A 197 -5.41 -7.23 -16.02
CA VAL A 197 -5.50 -8.15 -17.16
C VAL A 197 -6.94 -8.59 -17.46
N PRO A 198 -7.71 -9.14 -16.51
CA PRO A 198 -9.09 -9.54 -16.79
C PRO A 198 -9.97 -8.34 -17.18
N ALA A 199 -9.81 -7.18 -16.52
CA ALA A 199 -10.60 -5.99 -16.84
C ALA A 199 -10.29 -5.43 -18.25
N MET A 200 -9.03 -5.48 -18.68
CA MET A 200 -8.66 -5.10 -20.04
C MET A 200 -9.17 -6.11 -21.08
N ALA A 201 -9.19 -7.40 -20.75
CA ALA A 201 -9.61 -8.47 -21.65
C ALA A 201 -11.09 -8.40 -22.04
N GLU A 202 -11.93 -7.64 -21.31
CA GLU A 202 -13.33 -7.39 -21.68
C GLU A 202 -13.47 -6.58 -22.98
N GLN A 203 -12.45 -5.77 -23.33
CA GLN A 203 -12.52 -4.85 -24.48
C GLN A 203 -11.35 -5.04 -25.46
N ALA A 204 -10.18 -5.47 -24.98
CA ALA A 204 -9.02 -5.74 -25.82
C ALA A 204 -9.28 -6.88 -26.81
N GLY A 205 -8.57 -6.88 -27.94
CA GLY A 205 -8.62 -8.00 -28.88
C GLY A 205 -7.94 -9.25 -28.34
N HIS A 206 -6.83 -9.06 -27.62
CA HIS A 206 -6.15 -10.11 -26.85
C HIS A 206 -5.22 -9.47 -25.81
N VAL A 207 -5.12 -10.05 -24.62
CA VAL A 207 -4.17 -9.61 -23.59
C VAL A 207 -3.17 -10.72 -23.29
N THR A 208 -1.87 -10.42 -23.42
CA THR A 208 -0.80 -11.31 -22.97
C THR A 208 -0.23 -10.80 -21.65
N MET A 209 -0.32 -11.61 -20.59
CA MET A 209 0.37 -11.35 -19.33
C MET A 209 1.76 -12.00 -19.38
N LEU A 210 2.80 -11.19 -19.46
CA LEU A 210 4.19 -11.63 -19.44
C LEU A 210 4.75 -11.48 -18.03
N GLN A 211 5.27 -12.57 -17.49
CA GLN A 211 5.84 -12.62 -16.15
C GLN A 211 7.24 -13.23 -16.18
N ARG A 212 8.15 -12.65 -15.40
CA ARG A 212 9.48 -13.25 -15.17
C ARG A 212 9.41 -14.40 -14.17
N SER A 213 8.67 -14.16 -13.09
CA SER A 213 8.46 -15.12 -12.01
C SER A 213 6.95 -15.18 -11.75
N PRO A 214 6.34 -16.38 -11.69
CA PRO A 214 4.93 -16.52 -11.33
C PRO A 214 4.65 -15.98 -9.92
N SER A 215 3.42 -15.54 -9.68
CA SER A 215 2.92 -15.23 -8.34
C SER A 215 1.88 -16.26 -7.91
N TYR A 216 1.80 -16.56 -6.62
CA TYR A 216 0.68 -17.35 -6.11
C TYR A 216 -0.62 -16.56 -6.26
N VAL A 217 -1.60 -17.19 -6.89
CA VAL A 217 -2.95 -16.66 -7.10
C VAL A 217 -3.97 -17.52 -6.37
N VAL A 218 -5.06 -16.92 -5.92
CA VAL A 218 -6.20 -17.61 -5.32
C VAL A 218 -7.50 -17.04 -5.84
N SER A 219 -8.41 -17.91 -6.26
CA SER A 219 -9.78 -17.54 -6.62
C SER A 219 -10.63 -17.44 -5.35
N TRP A 220 -11.34 -16.33 -5.16
CA TRP A 220 -12.29 -16.18 -4.05
C TRP A 220 -13.47 -15.29 -4.44
N PRO A 221 -14.68 -15.52 -3.88
CA PRO A 221 -15.82 -14.65 -4.12
C PRO A 221 -15.57 -13.20 -3.66
N ASP A 222 -16.10 -12.24 -4.41
CA ASP A 222 -16.07 -10.82 -4.04
C ASP A 222 -17.07 -10.46 -2.93
N GLU A 223 -18.17 -11.22 -2.81
CA GLU A 223 -19.15 -11.07 -1.73
C GLU A 223 -18.94 -12.06 -0.58
N ASP A 224 -18.97 -11.56 0.66
CA ASP A 224 -19.04 -12.40 1.86
C ASP A 224 -20.50 -12.73 2.19
N LYS A 225 -20.97 -13.91 1.76
CA LYS A 225 -22.34 -14.38 1.99
C LYS A 225 -22.71 -14.42 3.48
N ILE A 226 -21.75 -14.74 4.36
CA ILE A 226 -21.99 -14.75 5.81
C ILE A 226 -22.17 -13.33 6.30
N ALA A 227 -21.30 -12.40 5.89
CA ALA A 227 -21.43 -10.99 6.24
C ALA A 227 -22.76 -10.40 5.77
N ASN A 228 -23.12 -10.65 4.51
CA ASN A 228 -24.35 -10.16 3.90
C ASN A 228 -25.60 -10.75 4.57
N PHE A 229 -25.53 -12.00 5.05
CA PHE A 229 -26.59 -12.58 5.86
C PHE A 229 -26.66 -11.93 7.25
N LEU A 230 -25.54 -11.83 7.97
CA LEU A 230 -25.49 -11.24 9.31
C LEU A 230 -26.00 -9.80 9.33
N ARG A 231 -25.66 -9.01 8.30
CA ARG A 231 -26.15 -7.64 8.12
C ARG A 231 -27.67 -7.54 7.96
N LYS A 232 -28.34 -8.57 7.44
CA LYS A 232 -29.80 -8.60 7.29
C LYS A 232 -30.52 -8.92 8.60
N VAL A 233 -29.86 -9.63 9.51
CA VAL A 233 -30.52 -10.22 10.70
C VAL A 233 -30.04 -9.64 12.04
N LEU A 234 -28.89 -8.96 12.07
CA LEU A 234 -28.32 -8.34 13.28
C LEU A 234 -28.17 -6.83 13.12
N PRO A 235 -28.12 -6.06 14.24
CA PRO A 235 -27.74 -4.66 14.20
C PRO A 235 -26.37 -4.45 13.51
N GLU A 236 -26.24 -3.38 12.73
CA GLU A 236 -25.09 -3.11 11.86
C GLU A 236 -23.74 -3.27 12.56
N LYS A 237 -23.56 -2.62 13.71
CA LYS A 237 -22.31 -2.67 14.49
C LYS A 237 -21.96 -4.07 14.97
N VAL A 238 -22.98 -4.86 15.34
CA VAL A 238 -22.81 -6.24 15.81
C VAL A 238 -22.45 -7.17 14.64
N ALA A 239 -23.18 -7.06 13.53
CA ALA A 239 -22.90 -7.80 12.30
C ALA A 239 -21.47 -7.54 11.80
N TYR A 240 -21.05 -6.27 11.78
CA TYR A 240 -19.72 -5.86 11.37
C TYR A 240 -18.64 -6.39 12.32
N ALA A 241 -18.83 -6.30 13.64
CA ALA A 241 -17.88 -6.82 14.62
C ALA A 241 -17.68 -8.34 14.50
N ILE A 242 -18.76 -9.11 14.35
CA ILE A 242 -18.70 -10.57 14.17
C ILE A 242 -17.99 -10.92 12.86
N THR A 243 -18.34 -10.24 11.77
CA THR A 243 -17.74 -10.48 10.45
C THR A 243 -16.25 -10.16 10.45
N ARG A 244 -15.87 -9.00 11.00
CA ARG A 244 -14.46 -8.59 11.15
C ARG A 244 -13.68 -9.59 11.99
N TRP A 245 -14.23 -10.04 13.11
CA TRP A 245 -13.59 -11.07 13.96
C TRP A 245 -13.40 -12.40 13.23
N LYS A 246 -14.42 -12.88 12.50
CA LYS A 246 -14.34 -14.09 11.67
C LYS A 246 -13.23 -13.96 10.62
N ASN A 247 -13.21 -12.86 9.88
CA ASN A 247 -12.28 -12.67 8.76
C ASN A 247 -10.84 -12.51 9.25
N ILE A 248 -10.60 -11.76 10.32
CA ILE A 248 -9.27 -11.66 10.97
C ILE A 248 -8.80 -13.05 11.41
N THR A 249 -9.67 -13.81 12.08
CA THR A 249 -9.34 -15.14 12.61
C THR A 249 -9.00 -16.12 11.48
N MET A 250 -9.81 -16.13 10.41
CA MET A 250 -9.59 -16.96 9.23
C MET A 250 -8.28 -16.58 8.51
N GLN A 251 -8.01 -15.29 8.34
CA GLN A 251 -6.78 -14.80 7.73
C GLN A 251 -5.55 -15.20 8.55
N GLN A 252 -5.59 -15.03 9.88
CA GLN A 252 -4.51 -15.44 10.77
C GLN A 252 -4.27 -16.96 10.73
N TRP A 253 -5.33 -17.76 10.69
CA TRP A 253 -5.23 -19.20 10.56
C TRP A 253 -4.58 -19.61 9.23
N THR A 254 -5.02 -19.02 8.11
CA THR A 254 -4.44 -19.26 6.78
C THR A 254 -2.98 -18.85 6.74
N TYR A 255 -2.64 -17.65 7.22
CA TYR A 255 -1.26 -17.18 7.30
C TYR A 255 -0.40 -18.14 8.14
N ARG A 256 -0.86 -18.55 9.33
CA ARG A 256 -0.12 -19.50 10.18
C ARG A 256 0.16 -20.80 9.45
N ARG A 257 -0.78 -21.34 8.68
CA ARG A 257 -0.56 -22.54 7.87
C ARG A 257 0.52 -22.35 6.80
N THR A 258 0.61 -21.17 6.19
CA THR A 258 1.69 -20.88 5.24
C THR A 258 3.07 -20.93 5.90
N ARG A 259 3.15 -20.59 7.19
CA ARG A 259 4.40 -20.59 7.96
C ARG A 259 4.74 -21.97 8.53
N THR A 260 3.74 -22.76 8.93
CA THR A 260 3.95 -24.07 9.58
C THR A 260 3.94 -25.25 8.62
N SER A 261 3.34 -25.11 7.43
CA SER A 261 3.23 -26.18 6.43
C SER A 261 3.21 -25.62 5.00
N PRO A 262 4.24 -24.87 4.59
CA PRO A 262 4.28 -24.17 3.30
C PRO A 262 4.05 -25.09 2.10
N ASP A 263 4.66 -26.28 2.06
CA ASP A 263 4.51 -27.23 0.93
C ASP A 263 3.08 -27.73 0.75
N LYS A 264 2.34 -27.91 1.84
CA LYS A 264 0.94 -28.32 1.79
C LYS A 264 0.07 -27.19 1.23
N VAL A 265 0.34 -25.95 1.66
CA VAL A 265 -0.37 -24.78 1.14
C VAL A 265 -0.04 -24.55 -0.33
N LYS A 266 1.23 -24.69 -0.72
CA LYS A 266 1.69 -24.58 -2.11
C LYS A 266 0.91 -25.55 -3.00
N ARG A 267 0.89 -26.84 -2.67
CA ARG A 267 0.14 -27.85 -3.43
C ARG A 267 -1.35 -27.52 -3.53
N GLN A 268 -1.96 -27.15 -2.41
CA GLN A 268 -3.39 -26.79 -2.39
C GLN A 268 -3.71 -25.59 -3.30
N LEU A 269 -2.86 -24.55 -3.31
CA LEU A 269 -3.04 -23.39 -4.18
C LEU A 269 -2.92 -23.79 -5.66
N LEU A 270 -1.92 -24.60 -6.02
CA LEU A 270 -1.73 -25.06 -7.39
C LEU A 270 -2.87 -25.98 -7.87
N GLU A 271 -3.35 -26.88 -7.01
CA GLU A 271 -4.51 -27.74 -7.30
C GLU A 271 -5.77 -26.91 -7.59
N TRP A 272 -5.97 -25.80 -6.86
CA TRP A 272 -7.10 -24.90 -7.13
C TRP A 272 -6.96 -24.17 -8.47
N VAL A 273 -5.74 -23.72 -8.82
CA VAL A 273 -5.47 -23.11 -10.12
C VAL A 273 -5.67 -24.12 -11.26
N GLN A 274 -5.18 -25.35 -11.10
CA GLN A 274 -5.39 -26.43 -12.08
C GLN A 274 -6.88 -26.71 -12.28
N LYS A 275 -7.65 -26.78 -11.20
CA LYS A 275 -9.10 -26.98 -11.27
C LYS A 275 -9.81 -25.84 -12.01
N GLU A 276 -9.37 -24.60 -11.82
CA GLU A 276 -9.91 -23.46 -12.54
C GLU A 276 -9.56 -23.54 -14.04
N LEU A 277 -8.33 -23.88 -14.42
CA LEU A 277 -7.87 -23.81 -15.80
C LEU A 277 -8.11 -25.08 -16.62
N GLY A 278 -8.38 -26.21 -15.97
CA GLY A 278 -8.50 -27.54 -16.58
C GLY A 278 -7.17 -28.29 -16.61
N GLU A 279 -7.23 -29.63 -16.71
CA GLU A 279 -6.06 -30.53 -16.57
C GLU A 279 -4.97 -30.31 -17.61
N ASP A 280 -5.31 -29.82 -18.81
CA ASP A 280 -4.35 -29.65 -19.92
C ASP A 280 -3.56 -28.33 -19.85
N TYR A 281 -3.89 -27.43 -18.92
CA TYR A 281 -3.21 -26.14 -18.80
C TYR A 281 -1.86 -26.29 -18.07
N ASP A 282 -0.81 -25.65 -18.60
CA ASP A 282 0.53 -25.64 -18.01
C ASP A 282 0.61 -24.72 -16.78
N VAL A 283 0.10 -25.22 -15.65
CA VAL A 283 0.16 -24.56 -14.34
C VAL A 283 1.57 -24.57 -13.76
N GLU A 284 2.36 -25.61 -14.08
CA GLU A 284 3.72 -25.74 -13.61
C GLU A 284 4.57 -24.55 -14.06
N THR A 285 4.57 -24.23 -15.36
CA THR A 285 5.33 -23.10 -15.91
C THR A 285 4.73 -21.74 -15.51
N HIS A 286 3.39 -21.61 -15.52
CA HIS A 286 2.74 -20.30 -15.48
C HIS A 286 2.20 -19.88 -14.11
N PHE A 287 2.14 -20.77 -13.13
CA PHE A 287 1.54 -20.44 -11.83
C PHE A 287 2.28 -21.04 -10.64
N THR A 288 3.49 -21.59 -10.83
CA THR A 288 4.32 -22.15 -9.75
C THR A 288 5.50 -21.23 -9.42
N PRO A 289 5.43 -20.45 -8.33
CA PRO A 289 6.56 -19.64 -7.88
C PRO A 289 7.67 -20.46 -7.23
N ASP A 290 8.87 -19.87 -7.21
CA ASP A 290 10.09 -20.38 -6.59
C ASP A 290 10.20 -20.06 -5.07
N TYR A 291 9.25 -19.31 -4.54
CA TYR A 291 9.15 -18.93 -3.12
C TYR A 291 7.99 -19.65 -2.40
N ASN A 292 7.94 -19.61 -1.06
CA ASN A 292 6.84 -20.21 -0.32
C ASN A 292 5.61 -19.30 -0.28
N PRO A 293 4.39 -19.85 -0.20
CA PRO A 293 3.18 -19.04 -0.03
C PRO A 293 3.34 -18.01 1.09
N TRP A 294 3.02 -16.75 0.80
CA TRP A 294 3.12 -15.60 1.70
C TRP A 294 4.53 -15.04 1.97
N ASP A 295 5.61 -15.60 1.39
CA ASP A 295 6.91 -14.90 1.36
C ASP A 295 6.83 -13.67 0.46
N GLN A 296 5.90 -13.71 -0.50
CA GLN A 296 5.34 -12.54 -1.16
C GLN A 296 3.83 -12.58 -1.04
N ARG A 297 3.17 -11.42 -1.15
CA ARG A 297 1.72 -11.31 -0.96
C ARG A 297 0.97 -12.14 -2.01
N LEU A 298 -0.03 -12.90 -1.58
CA LEU A 298 -0.87 -13.66 -2.51
C LEU A 298 -1.73 -12.71 -3.33
N CYS A 299 -1.93 -13.04 -4.61
CA CYS A 299 -2.79 -12.27 -5.49
C CYS A 299 -4.22 -12.86 -5.51
N LEU A 300 -5.21 -12.01 -5.27
CA LEU A 300 -6.61 -12.41 -5.26
C LEU A 300 -7.25 -12.24 -6.64
N VAL A 301 -7.76 -13.34 -7.19
CA VAL A 301 -8.57 -13.38 -8.41
C VAL A 301 -10.05 -13.39 -7.99
N ALA A 302 -10.70 -12.24 -8.04
CA ALA A 302 -12.08 -12.10 -7.59
C ALA A 302 -13.01 -12.86 -8.55
N ASN A 303 -13.85 -13.75 -8.02
CA ASN A 303 -14.78 -14.58 -8.79
C ASN A 303 -14.14 -15.43 -9.92
N GLY A 304 -12.82 -15.62 -9.90
CA GLY A 304 -12.12 -16.35 -10.97
C GLY A 304 -12.03 -15.60 -12.30
N ASP A 305 -12.19 -14.27 -12.31
CA ASP A 305 -12.23 -13.44 -13.53
C ASP A 305 -11.04 -13.65 -14.48
N LEU A 306 -9.81 -13.70 -13.95
CA LEU A 306 -8.61 -14.00 -14.73
C LEU A 306 -8.66 -15.40 -15.35
N PHE A 307 -9.07 -16.41 -14.58
CA PHE A 307 -9.12 -17.78 -15.07
C PHE A 307 -10.21 -17.95 -16.14
N GLU A 308 -11.35 -17.27 -15.97
CA GLU A 308 -12.39 -17.23 -16.98
C GLU A 308 -11.90 -16.59 -18.29
N ALA A 309 -11.17 -15.47 -18.21
CA ALA A 309 -10.59 -14.82 -19.37
C ALA A 309 -9.57 -15.69 -20.11
N ILE A 310 -8.77 -16.47 -19.38
CA ILE A 310 -7.83 -17.46 -19.94
C ILE A 310 -8.60 -18.58 -20.64
N ARG A 311 -9.60 -19.19 -20.00
CA ARG A 311 -10.42 -20.27 -20.59
C ARG A 311 -11.14 -19.84 -21.88
N LYS A 312 -11.56 -18.57 -21.96
CA LYS A 312 -12.18 -17.99 -23.17
C LYS A 312 -11.17 -17.68 -24.29
N GLY A 313 -9.87 -17.83 -24.04
CA GLY A 313 -8.81 -17.48 -24.99
C GLY A 313 -8.56 -15.98 -25.15
N ALA A 314 -9.19 -15.13 -24.33
CA ALA A 314 -8.99 -13.69 -24.35
C ALA A 314 -7.65 -13.28 -23.73
N VAL A 315 -7.12 -14.13 -22.84
CA VAL A 315 -5.85 -13.92 -22.13
C VAL A 315 -4.90 -15.09 -22.36
N SER A 316 -3.62 -14.78 -22.59
CA SER A 316 -2.52 -15.75 -22.52
C SER A 316 -1.55 -15.36 -21.40
N VAL A 317 -1.02 -16.35 -20.68
CA VAL A 317 0.08 -16.14 -19.72
C VAL A 317 1.38 -16.66 -20.33
N VAL A 318 2.44 -15.89 -20.23
CA VAL A 318 3.78 -16.27 -20.69
C VAL A 318 4.76 -16.06 -19.56
N THR A 319 5.48 -17.13 -19.18
CA THR A 319 6.59 -17.05 -18.22
C THR A 319 7.90 -17.03 -18.99
N ASP A 320 8.57 -15.89 -19.04
CA ASP A 320 9.85 -15.70 -19.74
C ASP A 320 10.51 -14.38 -19.34
N GLN A 321 11.72 -14.14 -19.82
CA GLN A 321 12.46 -12.88 -19.65
C GLN A 321 12.49 -12.08 -20.94
N ILE A 322 12.47 -10.75 -20.82
CA ILE A 322 12.57 -9.83 -21.96
C ILE A 322 14.06 -9.67 -22.30
N GLU A 323 14.43 -10.00 -23.54
CA GLU A 323 15.74 -9.68 -24.09
C GLU A 323 15.77 -8.21 -24.54
N SER A 324 14.83 -7.80 -25.39
CA SER A 324 14.70 -6.41 -25.84
C SER A 324 13.33 -6.09 -26.42
N PHE A 325 12.96 -4.81 -26.41
CA PHE A 325 11.80 -4.28 -27.12
C PHE A 325 12.13 -4.17 -28.61
N THR A 326 11.19 -4.60 -29.46
CA THR A 326 11.24 -4.48 -30.92
C THR A 326 10.32 -3.36 -31.39
N GLU A 327 10.28 -3.09 -32.69
CA GLU A 327 9.38 -2.10 -33.29
C GLU A 327 7.90 -2.46 -33.08
N SER A 328 7.58 -3.75 -32.94
CA SER A 328 6.22 -4.31 -32.86
C SER A 328 5.88 -4.99 -31.52
N GLY A 329 6.79 -5.03 -30.56
CA GLY A 329 6.53 -5.67 -29.26
C GLY A 329 7.79 -5.95 -28.46
N VAL A 330 7.93 -7.17 -27.94
CA VAL A 330 9.12 -7.62 -27.19
C VAL A 330 9.64 -8.96 -27.68
N ARG A 331 10.96 -9.08 -27.77
CA ARG A 331 11.68 -10.34 -27.95
C ARG A 331 12.04 -10.90 -26.58
N LEU A 332 11.73 -12.17 -26.37
CA LEU A 332 12.05 -12.89 -25.15
C LEU A 332 13.39 -13.62 -25.27
N GLU A 333 14.02 -13.96 -24.14
CA GLU A 333 15.28 -14.72 -24.12
C GLU A 333 15.13 -16.12 -24.76
N SER A 334 13.93 -16.69 -24.77
CA SER A 334 13.62 -17.92 -25.52
C SER A 334 13.66 -17.76 -27.04
N GLY A 335 13.80 -16.53 -27.55
CA GLY A 335 13.75 -16.18 -28.98
C GLY A 335 12.32 -15.94 -29.51
N LYS A 336 11.28 -16.20 -28.71
CA LYS A 336 9.89 -15.90 -29.06
C LYS A 336 9.67 -14.38 -29.10
N GLU A 337 8.88 -13.92 -30.06
CA GLU A 337 8.44 -12.52 -30.14
C GLU A 337 6.97 -12.39 -29.74
N LEU A 338 6.67 -11.47 -28.83
CA LEU A 338 5.31 -11.11 -28.43
C LEU A 338 4.98 -9.75 -29.05
N THR A 339 4.08 -9.75 -30.03
CA THR A 339 3.60 -8.51 -30.69
C THR A 339 2.54 -7.82 -29.85
N ALA A 340 2.59 -6.49 -29.75
CA ALA A 340 1.59 -5.70 -29.04
C ALA A 340 1.40 -4.32 -29.70
N ASP A 341 0.19 -3.79 -29.63
CA ASP A 341 -0.10 -2.39 -29.95
C ASP A 341 0.12 -1.48 -28.73
N ILE A 342 -0.10 -2.03 -27.54
CA ILE A 342 0.06 -1.34 -26.25
C ILE A 342 0.83 -2.26 -25.28
N ILE A 343 1.83 -1.70 -24.60
CA ILE A 343 2.57 -2.39 -23.53
C ILE A 343 2.27 -1.70 -22.21
N ILE A 344 1.76 -2.46 -21.24
CA ILE A 344 1.58 -2.00 -19.87
C ILE A 344 2.72 -2.49 -18.99
N THR A 345 3.48 -1.58 -18.38
CA THR A 345 4.57 -1.93 -17.46
C THR A 345 4.06 -2.00 -16.02
N ALA A 346 3.36 -3.08 -15.66
CA ALA A 346 2.89 -3.37 -14.30
C ALA A 346 4.04 -3.86 -13.39
N THR A 347 5.16 -3.13 -13.40
CA THR A 347 6.46 -3.52 -12.84
C THR A 347 6.63 -3.16 -11.36
N GLY A 348 5.60 -2.59 -10.74
CA GLY A 348 5.50 -2.36 -9.30
C GLY A 348 5.94 -0.97 -8.87
N LEU A 349 6.38 -0.88 -7.61
CA LEU A 349 6.53 0.38 -6.88
C LEU A 349 7.99 0.65 -6.54
N ASP A 350 8.31 1.93 -6.37
CA ASP A 350 9.53 2.37 -5.69
C ASP A 350 9.18 2.76 -4.26
N LEU A 351 9.80 2.08 -3.30
CA LEU A 351 9.61 2.38 -1.88
C LEU A 351 10.18 3.75 -1.55
N LEU A 352 9.50 4.44 -0.64
CA LEU A 352 9.89 5.77 -0.21
C LEU A 352 9.70 5.90 1.30
N VAL A 353 10.82 6.00 2.01
CA VAL A 353 10.84 6.15 3.47
C VAL A 353 10.16 7.47 3.83
N LEU A 354 9.11 7.39 4.66
CA LEU A 354 8.42 8.57 5.22
C LEU A 354 8.04 9.63 4.18
N GLY A 355 7.56 9.19 3.00
CA GLY A 355 7.14 10.10 1.93
C GLY A 355 8.29 10.91 1.31
N GLY A 356 9.55 10.57 1.60
CA GLY A 356 10.74 11.26 1.06
C GLY A 356 11.07 12.56 1.77
N VAL A 357 10.46 12.82 2.93
CA VAL A 357 10.74 14.00 3.76
C VAL A 357 12.15 13.89 4.35
N GLU A 358 12.94 14.96 4.22
CA GLU A 358 14.25 15.07 4.88
C GLU A 358 14.04 15.47 6.34
N PHE A 359 14.36 14.56 7.27
CA PHE A 359 14.27 14.83 8.71
C PHE A 359 15.62 15.25 9.29
N ALA A 360 15.60 16.22 10.19
CA ALA A 360 16.74 16.63 10.99
C ALA A 360 16.37 16.77 12.47
N VAL A 361 17.28 16.41 13.37
CA VAL A 361 17.18 16.64 14.82
C VAL A 361 18.34 17.53 15.22
N ASP A 362 18.05 18.72 15.76
CA ASP A 362 19.05 19.70 16.19
C ASP A 362 20.09 20.01 15.08
N GLY A 363 19.61 20.17 13.85
CA GLY A 363 20.41 20.46 12.67
C GLY A 363 21.14 19.27 12.04
N LYS A 364 21.05 18.06 12.62
CA LYS A 364 21.67 16.84 12.08
C LYS A 364 20.66 16.01 11.31
N LEU A 365 20.97 15.67 10.06
CA LEU A 365 20.12 14.81 9.24
C LEU A 365 19.97 13.41 9.88
N VAL A 366 18.75 12.91 9.87
CA VAL A 366 18.43 11.56 10.34
C VAL A 366 18.61 10.57 9.20
N ASP A 367 19.55 9.64 9.38
CA ASP A 367 19.69 8.48 8.51
C ASP A 367 18.83 7.34 9.07
N PHE A 368 17.62 7.17 8.51
CA PHE A 368 16.67 6.17 8.99
C PHE A 368 17.21 4.74 8.88
N SER A 369 18.11 4.44 7.93
CA SER A 369 18.74 3.10 7.81
C SER A 369 19.58 2.69 9.02
N LYS A 370 19.96 3.66 9.86
CA LYS A 370 20.72 3.48 11.10
C LYS A 370 19.84 3.54 12.35
N THR A 371 18.56 3.87 12.21
CA THR A 371 17.61 3.87 13.32
C THR A 371 17.02 2.47 13.57
N TYR A 372 16.48 2.26 14.76
CA TYR A 372 15.70 1.07 15.13
C TYR A 372 14.23 1.43 15.29
N SER A 373 13.34 0.54 14.85
CA SER A 373 11.90 0.74 14.91
C SER A 373 11.35 0.45 16.31
N TYR A 374 10.93 1.48 17.05
CA TYR A 374 10.29 1.26 18.35
C TYR A 374 8.80 0.91 18.16
N LYS A 375 8.43 -0.30 18.60
CA LYS A 375 7.09 -0.90 18.48
C LYS A 375 6.57 -0.89 17.03
N GLY A 376 7.47 -0.79 16.06
CA GLY A 376 7.15 -0.65 14.64
C GLY A 376 6.39 0.62 14.27
N VAL A 377 6.38 1.67 15.11
CA VAL A 377 5.63 2.92 14.86
C VAL A 377 6.44 4.18 15.11
N MET A 378 7.58 4.11 15.82
CA MET A 378 8.50 5.22 16.07
C MET A 378 9.94 4.81 15.73
N TYR A 379 10.89 5.74 15.81
CA TYR A 379 12.29 5.51 15.43
C TYR A 379 13.23 5.92 16.58
N SER A 380 14.27 5.13 16.83
CA SER A 380 15.26 5.45 17.86
C SER A 380 15.94 6.80 17.55
N GLY A 381 16.06 7.64 18.58
CA GLY A 381 16.67 8.96 18.49
C GLY A 381 15.82 10.04 17.80
N VAL A 382 14.62 9.71 17.31
CA VAL A 382 13.74 10.67 16.62
C VAL A 382 12.55 11.05 17.54
N PRO A 383 12.46 12.31 18.00
CA PRO A 383 11.43 12.75 18.92
C PRO A 383 10.07 12.94 18.24
N ASN A 384 8.98 12.64 18.95
CA ASN A 384 7.61 13.06 18.57
C ASN A 384 7.16 12.69 17.14
N LEU A 385 7.80 11.69 16.53
CA LEU A 385 7.49 11.18 15.20
C LEU A 385 6.87 9.79 15.33
N VAL A 386 5.63 9.65 14.88
CA VAL A 386 4.96 8.36 14.70
C VAL A 386 4.70 8.14 13.20
N SER A 387 4.90 6.92 12.72
CA SER A 387 4.69 6.55 11.32
C SER A 387 3.76 5.35 11.21
N THR A 388 2.85 5.43 10.25
CA THR A 388 1.89 4.37 9.96
C THR A 388 2.38 3.49 8.82
N PHE A 389 2.56 2.20 9.11
CA PHE A 389 2.76 1.16 8.10
C PHE A 389 1.82 -0.01 8.39
N GLY A 390 1.14 -0.51 7.37
CA GLY A 390 0.18 -1.60 7.50
C GLY A 390 0.82 -2.95 7.87
N TYR A 391 -0.02 -3.99 8.00
CA TYR A 391 0.49 -5.36 8.03
C TYR A 391 0.83 -5.84 6.62
N ILE A 392 1.94 -6.54 6.49
CA ILE A 392 2.30 -7.24 5.24
C ILE A 392 1.42 -8.48 5.01
N ASN A 393 0.93 -9.08 6.10
CA ASN A 393 0.22 -10.35 6.13
C ASN A 393 -1.26 -10.24 6.47
N ALA A 394 -1.76 -9.02 6.63
CA ALA A 394 -3.15 -8.74 6.90
C ALA A 394 -3.57 -7.46 6.18
N SER A 395 -4.82 -7.05 6.39
CA SER A 395 -5.36 -5.82 5.82
C SER A 395 -4.66 -4.60 6.41
N TRP A 396 -4.41 -3.58 5.57
CA TRP A 396 -3.60 -2.42 5.91
C TRP A 396 -4.10 -1.69 7.17
N THR A 397 -5.40 -1.45 7.26
CA THR A 397 -6.01 -0.65 8.33
C THR A 397 -6.04 -1.33 9.68
N LEU A 398 -5.90 -2.66 9.76
CA LEU A 398 -5.81 -3.35 11.04
C LEU A 398 -4.63 -2.83 11.87
N ARG A 399 -3.48 -2.56 11.25
CA ARG A 399 -2.33 -1.93 11.92
C ARG A 399 -2.43 -0.41 11.95
N ALA A 400 -3.01 0.22 10.93
CA ALA A 400 -3.20 1.67 10.93
C ALA A 400 -4.09 2.13 12.09
N ASP A 401 -5.21 1.46 12.34
CA ASP A 401 -6.10 1.72 13.49
C ASP A 401 -5.34 1.54 14.81
N LEU A 402 -4.55 0.47 14.97
CA LEU A 402 -3.73 0.25 16.17
C LEU A 402 -2.66 1.33 16.36
N THR A 403 -2.09 1.84 15.26
CA THR A 403 -1.11 2.93 15.28
C THR A 403 -1.76 4.24 15.69
N ALA A 404 -2.96 4.54 15.18
CA ALA A 404 -3.74 5.71 15.57
C ALA A 404 -4.18 5.63 17.04
N GLU A 405 -4.69 4.48 17.50
CA GLU A 405 -5.01 4.24 18.92
C GLU A 405 -3.75 4.40 19.80
N TYR A 406 -2.60 3.87 19.38
CA TYR A 406 -1.32 4.07 20.08
C TYR A 406 -0.94 5.55 20.16
N PHE A 407 -1.06 6.29 19.05
CA PHE A 407 -0.76 7.71 18.99
C PHE A 407 -1.66 8.52 19.92
N CYS A 408 -2.97 8.29 19.91
CA CYS A 408 -3.89 8.96 20.82
C CYS A 408 -3.59 8.68 22.30
N ARG A 409 -3.21 7.44 22.66
CA ARG A 409 -2.74 7.13 24.02
C ARG A 409 -1.44 7.84 24.37
N LEU A 410 -0.51 7.95 23.44
CA LEU A 410 0.75 8.67 23.63
C LEU A 410 0.49 10.16 23.86
N VAL A 411 -0.36 10.79 23.04
CA VAL A 411 -0.80 12.19 23.21
C VAL A 411 -1.39 12.42 24.61
N LYS A 412 -2.36 11.59 25.01
CA LYS A 412 -2.97 11.68 26.35
C LYS A 412 -1.96 11.49 27.47
N HIS A 413 -0.99 10.60 27.29
CA HIS A 413 0.06 10.37 28.27
C HIS A 413 0.99 11.58 28.40
N LEU A 414 1.37 12.22 27.28
CA LEU A 414 2.14 13.45 27.29
C LEU A 414 1.38 14.56 28.03
N ASP A 415 0.10 14.76 27.70
CA ASP A 415 -0.75 15.78 28.33
C ASP A 415 -0.90 15.56 29.84
N SER A 416 -1.19 14.32 30.26
CA SER A 416 -1.43 13.99 31.67
C SER A 416 -0.20 14.14 32.56
N ASN A 417 0.99 14.17 31.97
CA ASN A 417 2.27 14.33 32.67
C ASN A 417 2.96 15.66 32.34
N GLU A 418 2.29 16.56 31.62
CA GLU A 418 2.84 17.85 31.19
C GLU A 418 4.16 17.72 30.40
N PHE A 419 4.31 16.62 29.66
CA PHE A 419 5.46 16.38 28.79
C PHE A 419 5.22 16.96 27.40
N GLN A 420 6.27 17.57 26.84
CA GLN A 420 6.22 18.13 25.47
C GLN A 420 6.85 17.20 24.44
N SER A 421 7.65 16.22 24.87
CA SER A 421 8.37 15.35 23.95
C SER A 421 8.54 13.93 24.47
N CYS A 422 8.55 12.98 23.54
CA CYS A 422 8.93 11.58 23.76
C CYS A 422 9.94 11.16 22.69
N THR A 423 10.94 10.35 23.08
CA THR A 423 11.96 9.86 22.15
C THR A 423 12.34 8.44 22.54
N PRO A 424 12.14 7.44 21.66
CA PRO A 424 12.68 6.12 21.88
C PRO A 424 14.21 6.19 21.88
N ARG A 425 14.85 5.66 22.93
CA ARG A 425 16.31 5.55 23.02
C ARG A 425 16.66 4.12 23.34
N LEU A 426 17.69 3.59 22.68
CA LEU A 426 18.24 2.29 23.05
C LEU A 426 18.73 2.39 24.49
N ARG A 427 18.37 1.40 25.30
CA ARG A 427 18.91 1.27 26.65
C ARG A 427 20.31 0.65 26.54
N PRO A 428 21.20 0.82 27.53
CA PRO A 428 22.53 0.21 27.50
C PRO A 428 22.50 -1.30 27.22
N GLU A 429 21.50 -2.02 27.75
CA GLU A 429 21.32 -3.44 27.48
C GLU A 429 20.89 -3.78 26.05
N ASP A 430 20.28 -2.83 25.33
CA ASP A 430 19.80 -3.00 23.95
C ASP A 430 20.86 -2.58 22.92
N GLU A 431 21.93 -1.88 23.32
CA GLU A 431 22.96 -1.38 22.39
C GLU A 431 23.67 -2.51 21.62
N ALA A 432 23.77 -3.68 22.24
CA ALA A 432 24.39 -4.87 21.65
C ALA A 432 23.40 -5.80 20.94
N MET A 433 22.13 -5.41 20.77
CA MET A 433 21.12 -6.25 20.14
C MET A 433 21.46 -6.58 18.67
N GLU A 434 21.09 -7.77 18.22
CA GLU A 434 21.31 -8.17 16.83
C GLU A 434 20.42 -7.34 15.89
N PRO A 435 20.99 -6.55 14.95
CA PRO A 435 20.19 -5.81 13.99
C PRO A 435 19.55 -6.76 12.98
N ARG A 436 18.24 -6.58 12.74
CA ARG A 436 17.50 -7.28 11.70
C ARG A 436 16.99 -6.31 10.63
N PRO A 437 16.80 -6.77 9.38
CA PRO A 437 16.15 -5.98 8.35
C PRO A 437 14.76 -5.52 8.82
N TRP A 438 14.28 -4.37 8.33
CA TRP A 438 12.99 -3.78 8.72
C TRP A 438 11.82 -4.76 8.74
N ILE A 439 11.81 -5.66 7.75
CA ILE A 439 10.81 -6.70 7.60
C ILE A 439 11.55 -8.02 7.37
N THR A 440 11.18 -9.05 8.13
CA THR A 440 11.71 -10.42 8.02
C THR A 440 10.62 -11.35 7.47
N ALA A 441 11.04 -12.46 6.85
CA ALA A 441 10.15 -13.47 6.27
C ALA A 441 9.13 -12.95 5.24
N PHE A 442 9.48 -11.85 4.54
CA PHE A 442 8.72 -11.26 3.43
C PHE A 442 9.68 -10.62 2.44
N THR A 443 9.81 -11.23 1.26
CA THR A 443 10.90 -10.97 0.30
C THR A 443 10.43 -10.55 -1.10
N PRO A 444 9.34 -9.76 -1.26
CA PRO A 444 8.98 -9.30 -2.60
C PRO A 444 10.06 -8.36 -3.15
N GLY A 445 10.34 -8.47 -4.45
CA GLY A 445 11.44 -7.73 -5.08
C GLY A 445 11.37 -6.21 -4.88
N TYR A 446 10.17 -5.63 -4.80
CA TYR A 446 10.00 -4.19 -4.58
C TYR A 446 10.43 -3.72 -3.18
N ILE A 447 10.38 -4.59 -2.17
CA ILE A 447 10.92 -4.29 -0.83
C ILE A 447 12.42 -4.50 -0.82
N GLN A 448 12.90 -5.61 -1.39
CA GLN A 448 14.31 -5.97 -1.38
C GLN A 448 15.20 -4.89 -2.04
N ARG A 449 14.70 -4.21 -3.09
CA ARG A 449 15.41 -3.09 -3.73
C ARG A 449 15.68 -1.89 -2.81
N SER A 450 14.92 -1.74 -1.73
CA SER A 450 14.98 -0.56 -0.85
C SER A 450 15.16 -0.91 0.63
N ILE A 451 15.37 -2.18 0.96
CA ILE A 451 15.41 -2.65 2.35
C ILE A 451 16.56 -2.00 3.14
N ASP A 452 17.69 -1.72 2.47
CA ASP A 452 18.86 -1.08 3.08
C ASP A 452 18.62 0.40 3.42
N LEU A 453 17.56 1.01 2.87
CA LEU A 453 17.15 2.39 3.19
C LEU A 453 16.18 2.45 4.36
N MET A 454 15.59 1.31 4.75
CA MET A 454 14.56 1.21 5.78
C MET A 454 15.20 1.14 7.18
N PRO A 455 14.48 1.54 8.24
CA PRO A 455 14.96 1.35 9.61
C PRO A 455 15.21 -0.11 9.94
N ARG A 456 16.10 -0.36 10.89
CA ARG A 456 16.31 -1.70 11.44
C ARG A 456 15.18 -2.06 12.38
N GLN A 457 15.04 -3.35 12.65
CA GLN A 457 14.34 -3.84 13.84
C GLN A 457 15.31 -4.64 14.71
N GLY A 458 14.99 -4.79 15.99
CA GLY A 458 15.72 -5.61 16.94
C GLY A 458 15.33 -7.09 16.87
N ASP A 459 15.99 -7.89 17.69
CA ASP A 459 15.67 -9.30 17.90
C ASP A 459 14.66 -9.54 19.05
N HIS A 460 14.33 -8.50 19.81
CA HIS A 460 13.38 -8.56 20.93
C HIS A 460 12.59 -7.25 21.08
N ALA A 461 11.42 -7.35 21.75
CA ALA A 461 10.60 -6.18 22.03
C ALA A 461 11.34 -5.18 22.97
N PRO A 462 11.20 -3.86 22.74
CA PRO A 462 10.26 -3.22 21.84
C PRO A 462 10.84 -2.85 20.45
N TRP A 463 12.02 -3.34 20.08
CA TRP A 463 12.78 -2.89 18.91
C TRP A 463 12.56 -3.71 17.64
#